data_AF-A0A3D8P8Y5-F1
#
_entry.id   AF-A0A3D8P8Y5-F1
#
_cell.length_a   1.000
_cell.length_b   1.000
_cell.length_c   1.000
_cell.angle_alpha   90.00
_cell.angle_beta   90.00
_cell.angle_gamma   90.00
#
_symmetry.space_group_name_H-M   'P 1'
#
loop_
_entity.id
_entity.type
_entity.pdbx_description
1 polymer ?
#
loop_
_entity_poly.entity_id
_entity_poly.type
_entity_poly.pdbx_seq_one_letter_code
_entity_poly.pdbx_strand_id
1 'polypeptide(L)'
;MIKVFLSTQGVEFLFTERGWRKVKPGHHLVQLAEPYLQAWREHEDPEPVLDAVDRLLPTPFPNLEAKVRFLEALLRCVLVLVPKKCFTDHLRKALPGWPLYHPTARHTFLELEVAQLEEDFLFSVLVTLLPLWKRCRVHPDILYPLKGKKPLLGWLVEAPDIYHLASCEALLMVMQGIKVLRLCPRCLKLHHERKGLLCRKCRGEREREKKRVRTPWRRFFNLLAQDKRRGKLTEEQIDHLKKVAREKGLEEAKKERTTLILHGFPGRKNRERESRN
;
A
#
# COMPACT_ATOMS: atom_id res chain seq x y z
N MET A 1 10.19 -28.90 14.77
CA MET A 1 10.44 -27.61 15.44
C MET A 1 11.13 -26.70 14.43
N ILE A 2 10.58 -25.51 14.20
CA ILE A 2 11.07 -24.54 13.22
C ILE A 2 11.96 -23.54 13.95
N LYS A 3 13.09 -23.12 13.34
CA LYS A 3 14.00 -22.14 13.96
C LYS A 3 14.16 -20.90 13.09
N VAL A 4 14.04 -19.74 13.70
CA VAL A 4 14.21 -18.42 13.05
C VAL A 4 15.15 -17.57 13.89
N PHE A 5 16.05 -16.86 13.22
CA PHE A 5 16.79 -15.76 13.82
C PHE A 5 16.23 -14.44 13.28
N LEU A 6 15.81 -13.55 14.17
CA LEU A 6 15.36 -12.20 13.84
C LEU A 6 16.29 -11.18 14.47
N SER A 7 16.88 -10.29 13.68
CA SER A 7 17.77 -9.24 14.18
C SER A 7 17.00 -7.99 14.60
N THR A 8 17.60 -7.22 15.53
CA THR A 8 17.14 -5.87 15.93
C THR A 8 17.06 -4.90 14.74
N GLN A 9 17.77 -5.20 13.65
CA GLN A 9 17.82 -4.37 12.44
C GLN A 9 16.77 -4.79 11.39
N GLY A 10 15.89 -5.74 11.70
CA GLY A 10 14.94 -6.28 10.73
C GLY A 10 15.61 -7.10 9.63
N VAL A 11 16.53 -7.99 10.01
CA VAL A 11 17.05 -9.04 9.14
C VAL A 11 16.63 -10.38 9.72
N GLU A 12 16.12 -11.27 8.88
CA GLU A 12 15.59 -12.55 9.32
C GLU A 12 16.27 -13.71 8.59
N PHE A 13 16.55 -14.78 9.31
CA PHE A 13 17.07 -16.04 8.79
C PHE A 13 16.21 -17.19 9.28
N LEU A 14 15.87 -18.09 8.35
CA LEU A 14 15.14 -19.33 8.62
C LEU A 14 16.11 -20.50 8.55
N PHE A 15 16.07 -21.39 9.54
CA PHE A 15 16.81 -22.64 9.50
C PHE A 15 16.02 -23.67 8.70
N THR A 16 16.65 -24.20 7.66
CA THR A 16 16.10 -25.23 6.77
C THR A 16 16.99 -26.47 6.78
N GLU A 17 16.60 -27.53 6.09
CA GLU A 17 17.44 -28.73 5.90
C GLU A 17 18.82 -28.41 5.29
N ARG A 18 18.91 -27.33 4.49
CA ARG A 18 20.16 -26.85 3.87
C ARG A 18 20.91 -25.83 4.74
N GLY A 19 20.51 -25.68 6.01
CA GLY A 19 21.04 -24.70 6.95
C GLY A 19 20.31 -23.36 6.93
N TRP A 20 20.98 -22.33 7.45
CA TRP A 20 20.43 -20.99 7.60
C TRP A 20 20.30 -20.25 6.27
N ARG A 21 19.08 -19.80 5.97
CA ARG A 21 18.76 -19.03 4.77
C ARG A 21 18.19 -17.67 5.16
N LYS A 22 18.71 -16.61 4.55
CA LYS A 22 18.12 -15.27 4.69
C LYS A 22 16.72 -15.22 4.06
N VAL A 23 15.74 -14.76 4.83
CA VAL A 23 14.36 -14.53 4.39
C VAL A 23 14.00 -13.05 4.54
N LYS A 24 12.80 -12.68 4.10
CA LYS A 24 12.30 -11.31 4.32
C LYS A 24 11.72 -11.22 5.73
N PRO A 25 11.90 -10.10 6.44
CA PRO A 25 11.40 -9.97 7.80
C PRO A 25 9.88 -10.11 7.91
N GLY A 26 9.42 -10.76 8.97
CA GLY A 26 8.02 -11.13 9.14
C GLY A 26 7.60 -12.18 8.12
N HIS A 27 8.47 -13.15 7.81
CA HIS A 27 8.24 -14.12 6.75
C HIS A 27 6.94 -14.89 6.97
N HIS A 28 6.76 -15.46 8.17
CA HIS A 28 5.59 -16.25 8.53
C HIS A 28 4.39 -15.36 8.83
N LEU A 29 4.61 -14.18 9.42
CA LEU A 29 3.58 -13.16 9.58
C LEU A 29 2.91 -12.81 8.24
N VAL A 30 3.72 -12.51 7.21
CA VAL A 30 3.22 -12.19 5.88
C VAL A 30 2.56 -13.40 5.23
N GLN A 31 3.14 -14.59 5.39
CA GLN A 31 2.59 -15.84 4.86
C GLN A 31 1.17 -16.12 5.37
N LEU A 32 0.88 -15.80 6.63
CA LEU A 32 -0.46 -15.98 7.21
C LEU A 32 -1.40 -14.80 6.96
N ALA A 33 -0.89 -13.57 7.00
CA ALA A 33 -1.72 -12.37 6.85
C ALA A 33 -2.12 -12.07 5.40
N GLU A 34 -1.24 -12.30 4.42
CA GLU A 34 -1.52 -11.93 3.02
C GLU A 34 -2.69 -12.70 2.41
N PRO A 35 -2.82 -14.04 2.56
CA PRO A 35 -3.97 -14.78 2.03
C PRO A 35 -5.30 -14.27 2.60
N TYR A 36 -5.34 -13.94 3.90
CA TYR A 36 -6.53 -13.37 4.53
C TYR A 36 -6.90 -11.99 3.96
N LEU A 37 -5.90 -11.12 3.75
CA LEU A 37 -6.10 -9.82 3.09
C LEU A 37 -6.55 -9.94 1.63
N GLN A 38 -6.13 -11.01 0.92
CA GLN A 38 -6.60 -11.27 -0.45
C GLN A 38 -8.02 -11.82 -0.47
N ALA A 39 -8.36 -12.77 0.42
CA ALA A 39 -9.73 -13.27 0.53
C ALA A 39 -10.71 -12.11 0.79
N TRP A 40 -10.35 -11.17 1.68
CA TRP A 40 -11.12 -9.95 1.93
C TRP A 40 -11.25 -9.02 0.72
N ARG A 41 -10.29 -9.07 -0.21
CA ARG A 41 -10.30 -8.23 -1.41
C ARG A 41 -11.24 -8.80 -2.49
N GLU A 42 -11.29 -10.12 -2.58
CA GLU A 42 -11.95 -10.85 -3.66
C GLU A 42 -13.42 -11.11 -3.37
N HIS A 43 -13.83 -11.06 -2.10
CA HIS A 43 -15.19 -11.35 -1.67
C HIS A 43 -15.80 -10.17 -0.92
N GLU A 44 -17.00 -9.75 -1.36
CA GLU A 44 -17.82 -8.80 -0.61
C GLU A 44 -18.56 -9.50 0.55
N ASP A 45 -18.84 -10.80 0.40
CA ASP A 45 -19.51 -11.63 1.41
C ASP A 45 -18.53 -12.18 2.46
N PRO A 46 -18.94 -12.26 3.74
CA PRO A 46 -18.08 -12.77 4.82
C PRO A 46 -17.93 -14.29 4.81
N GLU A 47 -18.88 -15.04 4.24
CA GLU A 47 -18.83 -16.51 4.25
C GLU A 47 -17.63 -17.09 3.49
N PRO A 48 -17.32 -16.66 2.24
CA PRO A 48 -16.10 -17.09 1.54
C PRO A 48 -14.82 -16.72 2.28
N VAL A 49 -14.82 -15.58 2.99
CA VAL A 49 -13.69 -15.14 3.81
C VAL A 49 -13.50 -16.07 5.00
N LEU A 50 -14.58 -16.40 5.71
CA LEU A 50 -14.54 -17.30 6.87
C LEU A 50 -14.14 -18.73 6.46
N ASP A 51 -14.61 -19.21 5.30
CA ASP A 51 -14.18 -20.49 4.72
C ASP A 51 -12.69 -20.46 4.31
N ALA A 52 -12.19 -19.33 3.82
CA ALA A 52 -10.76 -19.14 3.61
C ALA A 52 -9.97 -19.16 4.94
N VAL A 53 -10.47 -18.52 5.99
CA VAL A 53 -9.88 -18.55 7.34
C VAL A 53 -9.83 -19.97 7.89
N ASP A 54 -10.93 -20.71 7.77
CA ASP A 54 -11.05 -22.05 8.32
C ASP A 54 -10.02 -23.00 7.68
N ARG A 55 -9.86 -22.89 6.35
CA ARG A 55 -8.88 -23.64 5.55
C ARG A 55 -7.43 -23.24 5.82
N LEU A 56 -7.16 -21.96 6.11
CA LEU A 56 -5.80 -21.47 6.38
C LEU A 56 -5.26 -21.93 7.74
N LEU A 57 -6.13 -22.15 8.73
CA LEU A 57 -5.75 -22.34 10.13
C LEU A 57 -6.29 -23.64 10.76
N PRO A 58 -5.89 -24.84 10.30
CA PRO A 58 -6.45 -26.11 10.80
C PRO A 58 -6.12 -26.44 12.27
N THR A 59 -4.95 -26.04 12.80
CA THR A 59 -4.51 -26.27 14.18
C THR A 59 -3.54 -25.15 14.58
N PRO A 60 -3.38 -24.72 15.86
CA PRO A 60 -3.95 -25.26 17.10
C PRO A 60 -5.29 -24.61 17.52
N PHE A 61 -6.05 -24.05 16.59
CA PHE A 61 -7.23 -23.25 16.91
C PHE A 61 -8.48 -24.14 17.08
N PRO A 62 -9.19 -24.05 18.22
CA PRO A 62 -10.28 -24.97 18.54
C PRO A 62 -11.56 -24.74 17.72
N ASN A 63 -11.76 -23.54 17.20
CA ASN A 63 -12.95 -23.16 16.43
C ASN A 63 -12.65 -21.97 15.51
N LEU A 64 -13.59 -21.67 14.61
CA LEU A 64 -13.49 -20.55 13.66
C LEU A 64 -13.29 -19.20 14.35
N GLU A 65 -13.95 -18.97 15.49
CA GLU A 65 -13.80 -17.72 16.25
C GLU A 65 -12.35 -17.50 16.72
N ALA A 66 -11.70 -18.54 17.24
CA ALA A 66 -10.29 -18.48 17.63
C ALA A 66 -9.37 -18.22 16.44
N LYS A 67 -9.68 -18.81 15.26
CA LYS A 67 -8.96 -18.56 14.01
C LYS A 67 -9.07 -17.10 13.57
N VAL A 68 -10.28 -16.54 13.61
CA VAL A 68 -10.54 -15.13 13.27
C VAL A 68 -9.80 -14.20 14.22
N ARG A 69 -9.94 -14.39 15.53
CA ARG A 69 -9.25 -13.57 16.55
C ARG A 69 -7.74 -13.58 16.37
N PHE A 70 -7.17 -14.74 16.04
CA PHE A 70 -5.74 -14.87 15.75
C PHE A 70 -5.31 -14.04 14.53
N LEU A 71 -6.03 -14.13 13.42
CA LEU A 71 -5.70 -13.34 12.22
C LEU A 71 -5.91 -11.86 12.45
N GLU A 72 -6.95 -11.46 13.17
CA GLU A 72 -7.18 -10.08 13.58
C GLU A 72 -6.03 -9.56 14.43
N ALA A 73 -5.54 -10.34 15.39
CA ALA A 73 -4.38 -9.98 16.20
C ALA A 73 -3.10 -9.82 15.34
N LEU A 74 -2.85 -10.72 14.39
CA LEU A 74 -1.74 -10.59 13.45
C LEU A 74 -1.88 -9.34 12.57
N LEU A 75 -3.07 -9.05 12.05
CA LEU A 75 -3.33 -7.85 11.26
C LEU A 75 -3.14 -6.58 12.09
N ARG A 76 -3.63 -6.56 13.33
CA ARG A 76 -3.41 -5.47 14.29
C ARG A 76 -1.90 -5.20 14.45
N CYS A 77 -1.07 -6.23 14.59
CA CYS A 77 0.39 -6.07 14.57
C CYS A 77 0.91 -5.51 13.24
N VAL A 78 0.49 -6.06 12.09
CA VAL A 78 0.90 -5.57 10.76
C VAL A 78 0.63 -4.07 10.63
N LEU A 79 -0.51 -3.59 11.13
CA LEU A 79 -0.89 -2.19 11.02
C LEU A 79 -0.02 -1.26 11.86
N VAL A 80 0.44 -1.71 13.03
CA VAL A 80 1.45 -0.99 13.83
C VAL A 80 2.79 -0.90 13.09
N LEU A 81 3.12 -1.94 12.33
CA LEU A 81 4.36 -2.03 11.56
C LEU A 81 4.31 -1.20 10.26
N VAL A 82 3.12 -0.86 9.76
CA VAL A 82 2.93 -0.03 8.56
C VAL A 82 2.95 1.46 8.92
N PRO A 83 3.70 2.32 8.19
CA PRO A 83 3.72 3.76 8.47
C PRO A 83 2.34 4.43 8.28
N LYS A 84 1.87 5.22 9.27
CA LYS A 84 0.55 5.93 9.28
C LYS A 84 0.18 6.63 7.96
N LYS A 85 1.15 7.29 7.31
CA LYS A 85 0.96 7.99 6.01
C LYS A 85 0.49 7.07 4.88
N CYS A 86 0.59 5.75 5.04
CA CYS A 86 0.12 4.78 4.05
C CYS A 86 -1.34 4.39 4.22
N PHE A 87 -1.97 4.74 5.34
CA PHE A 87 -3.20 4.13 5.82
C PHE A 87 -4.43 5.04 5.60
N THR A 88 -4.46 6.21 6.24
CA THR A 88 -5.66 7.04 6.43
C THR A 88 -6.26 7.60 5.12
N ASP A 89 -5.45 8.15 4.23
CA ASP A 89 -6.01 8.89 3.07
C ASP A 89 -6.36 8.01 1.87
N HIS A 90 -5.81 6.80 1.80
CA HIS A 90 -5.83 6.01 0.57
C HIS A 90 -6.60 4.70 0.68
N LEU A 91 -6.76 4.09 1.85
CA LEU A 91 -7.74 3.01 2.02
C LEU A 91 -9.17 3.55 1.88
N ARG A 92 -9.46 4.71 2.50
CA ARG A 92 -10.73 5.44 2.32
C ARG A 92 -11.07 5.75 0.85
N LYS A 93 -10.05 5.95 -0.01
CA LYS A 93 -10.21 6.27 -1.44
C LYS A 93 -10.11 5.05 -2.37
N ALA A 94 -9.41 4.01 -1.97
CA ALA A 94 -9.23 2.78 -2.76
C ALA A 94 -10.42 1.82 -2.61
N LEU A 95 -11.27 2.04 -1.61
CA LEU A 95 -12.46 1.23 -1.33
C LEU A 95 -13.74 2.08 -1.36
N PRO A 96 -14.03 2.82 -2.46
CA PRO A 96 -15.29 3.54 -2.59
C PRO A 96 -16.39 2.52 -2.88
N GLY A 97 -17.17 2.17 -1.85
CA GLY A 97 -18.19 1.12 -1.94
C GLY A 97 -17.97 -0.08 -1.03
N TRP A 98 -16.99 -0.04 -0.11
CA TRP A 98 -16.92 -0.99 1.00
C TRP A 98 -18.26 -0.95 1.75
N PRO A 99 -19.10 -2.01 1.73
CA PRO A 99 -20.34 -1.99 2.47
C PRO A 99 -19.95 -1.89 3.94
N LEU A 100 -20.37 -0.80 4.56
CA LEU A 100 -20.37 -0.52 6.00
C LEU A 100 -21.25 -1.53 6.79
N TYR A 101 -21.45 -2.74 6.28
CA TYR A 101 -22.39 -3.75 6.76
C TYR A 101 -21.74 -4.93 7.49
N HIS A 102 -20.40 -5.00 7.58
CA HIS A 102 -19.77 -5.97 8.48
C HIS A 102 -19.30 -5.30 9.78
N PRO A 103 -19.99 -5.51 10.91
CA PRO A 103 -19.63 -4.92 12.21
C PRO A 103 -18.20 -5.22 12.62
N THR A 104 -17.66 -6.39 12.28
CA THR A 104 -16.32 -6.85 12.71
C THR A 104 -15.16 -6.18 11.96
N ALA A 105 -15.36 -5.86 10.67
CA ALA A 105 -14.38 -5.11 9.88
C ALA A 105 -14.44 -3.61 10.22
N ARG A 106 -15.66 -3.10 10.47
CA ARG A 106 -15.89 -1.75 10.96
C ARG A 106 -15.30 -1.56 12.36
N HIS A 107 -15.51 -2.46 13.31
CA HIS A 107 -14.89 -2.41 14.64
C HIS A 107 -13.38 -2.48 14.51
N THR A 108 -12.83 -3.51 13.84
CA THR A 108 -11.39 -3.65 13.72
C THR A 108 -10.77 -2.40 13.09
N PHE A 109 -11.22 -1.95 11.91
CA PHE A 109 -10.56 -0.86 11.18
C PHE A 109 -10.93 0.58 11.65
N LEU A 110 -12.11 0.84 12.23
CA LEU A 110 -12.43 2.14 12.86
C LEU A 110 -11.87 2.25 14.28
N GLU A 111 -11.86 1.19 15.10
CA GLU A 111 -11.08 1.19 16.36
C GLU A 111 -9.60 1.43 16.08
N LEU A 112 -9.08 0.93 14.96
CA LEU A 112 -7.70 1.16 14.51
C LEU A 112 -7.42 2.60 14.02
N GLU A 113 -8.45 3.37 13.66
CA GLU A 113 -8.33 4.80 13.34
C GLU A 113 -8.31 5.67 14.61
N VAL A 114 -8.92 5.15 15.68
CA VAL A 114 -9.01 5.76 17.03
C VAL A 114 -7.86 5.32 17.94
N ALA A 115 -7.25 4.16 17.70
CA ALA A 115 -6.19 3.57 18.51
C ALA A 115 -4.87 4.36 18.45
N GLN A 116 -4.85 5.51 19.13
CA GLN A 116 -3.74 5.86 19.99
C GLN A 116 -3.62 4.78 21.07
N LEU A 117 -3.01 3.61 20.78
CA LEU A 117 -2.62 2.61 21.79
C LEU A 117 -3.60 2.50 22.97
N GLU A 118 -4.90 2.36 22.70
CA GLU A 118 -5.89 2.13 23.76
C GLU A 118 -5.55 0.78 24.41
N GLU A 119 -5.72 0.66 25.72
CA GLU A 119 -5.43 -0.56 26.49
C GLU A 119 -6.03 -1.80 25.81
N ASP A 120 -7.19 -1.66 25.18
CA ASP A 120 -7.91 -2.71 24.44
C ASP A 120 -7.15 -3.26 23.23
N PHE A 121 -6.35 -2.44 22.55
CA PHE A 121 -5.51 -2.89 21.42
C PHE A 121 -4.40 -3.81 21.91
N LEU A 122 -3.63 -3.36 22.91
CA LEU A 122 -2.52 -4.15 23.45
C LEU A 122 -3.06 -5.40 24.14
N PHE A 123 -4.18 -5.27 24.87
CA PHE A 123 -4.83 -6.38 25.53
C PHE A 123 -5.28 -7.45 24.52
N SER A 124 -6.00 -7.09 23.47
CA SER A 124 -6.47 -8.06 22.45
C SER A 124 -5.33 -8.79 21.73
N VAL A 125 -4.26 -8.07 21.36
CA VAL A 125 -3.07 -8.66 20.74
C VAL A 125 -2.33 -9.57 21.71
N LEU A 126 -2.09 -9.11 22.95
CA LEU A 126 -1.34 -9.88 23.95
C LEU A 126 -2.11 -11.11 24.39
N VAL A 127 -3.41 -11.00 24.69
CA VAL A 127 -4.24 -12.15 25.09
C VAL A 127 -4.24 -13.25 24.02
N THR A 128 -4.18 -12.86 22.74
CA THR A 128 -4.24 -13.82 21.62
C THR A 128 -2.87 -14.40 21.27
N LEU A 129 -1.83 -13.56 21.15
CA LEU A 129 -0.51 -13.98 20.64
C LEU A 129 0.45 -14.43 21.75
N LEU A 130 0.34 -13.90 22.97
CA LEU A 130 1.24 -14.23 24.08
C LEU A 130 1.18 -15.71 24.49
N PRO A 131 0.01 -16.39 24.52
CA PRO A 131 -0.04 -17.83 24.81
C PRO A 131 0.76 -18.67 23.80
N LEU A 132 0.70 -18.31 22.51
CA LEU A 132 1.48 -18.97 21.45
C LEU A 132 2.97 -18.64 21.60
N TRP A 133 3.32 -17.38 21.87
CA TRP A 133 4.70 -16.99 22.15
C TRP A 133 5.31 -17.80 23.30
N LYS A 134 4.58 -17.98 24.41
CA LYS A 134 5.06 -18.69 25.61
C LYS A 134 5.41 -20.16 25.36
N ARG A 135 4.90 -20.74 24.26
CA ARG A 135 5.22 -22.11 23.82
C ARG A 135 6.46 -22.17 22.92
N CYS A 136 7.01 -21.03 22.53
CA CYS A 136 8.28 -20.94 21.83
C CYS A 136 9.46 -20.89 22.81
N ARG A 137 10.60 -21.41 22.37
CA ARG A 137 11.90 -21.13 23.02
C ARG A 137 12.48 -19.89 22.37
N VAL A 138 12.56 -18.80 23.13
CA VAL A 138 13.11 -17.53 22.65
C VAL A 138 14.41 -17.28 23.39
N HIS A 139 15.52 -17.28 22.66
CA HIS A 139 16.85 -16.94 23.16
C HIS A 139 17.17 -15.51 22.72
N PRO A 140 17.11 -14.51 23.63
CA PRO A 140 17.47 -13.14 23.31
C PRO A 140 18.99 -12.96 23.19
N ASP A 141 19.39 -11.80 22.69
CA ASP A 141 20.77 -11.31 22.65
C ASP A 141 21.77 -12.24 21.95
N ILE A 142 21.30 -12.99 20.96
CA ILE A 142 22.12 -13.85 20.14
C ILE A 142 22.89 -13.02 19.12
N LEU A 143 24.20 -13.23 19.06
CA LEU A 143 25.08 -12.69 18.02
C LEU A 143 25.18 -13.69 16.86
N TYR A 144 24.48 -13.40 15.77
CA TYR A 144 24.56 -14.19 14.55
C TYR A 144 25.80 -13.79 13.72
N PRO A 145 26.77 -14.70 13.49
CA PRO A 145 27.98 -14.38 12.76
C PRO A 145 27.70 -14.16 11.27
N LEU A 146 28.28 -13.10 10.71
CA LEU A 146 28.25 -12.83 9.27
C LEU A 146 29.68 -12.82 8.74
N LYS A 147 29.93 -13.57 7.65
CA LYS A 147 31.26 -13.64 7.04
C LYS A 147 31.74 -12.25 6.60
N GLY A 148 32.84 -11.78 7.17
CA GLY A 148 33.47 -10.48 6.85
C GLY A 148 32.65 -9.25 7.24
N LYS A 149 31.66 -9.38 8.14
CA LYS A 149 30.81 -8.27 8.59
C LYS A 149 30.61 -8.33 10.11
N LYS A 150 30.22 -7.21 10.71
CA LYS A 150 29.81 -7.18 12.12
C LYS A 150 28.65 -8.17 12.34
N PRO A 151 28.66 -8.94 13.44
CA PRO A 151 27.57 -9.85 13.77
C PRO A 151 26.26 -9.07 13.97
N LEU A 152 25.14 -9.76 13.76
CA LEU A 152 23.82 -9.20 14.02
C LEU A 152 23.37 -9.60 15.42
N LEU A 153 22.94 -8.63 16.23
CA LEU A 153 22.25 -8.87 17.49
C LEU A 153 20.76 -9.16 17.20
N GLY A 154 20.21 -10.17 17.87
CA GLY A 154 18.81 -10.55 17.68
C GLY A 154 18.34 -11.65 18.60
N TRP A 155 17.24 -12.29 18.19
CA TRP A 155 16.61 -13.39 18.90
C TRP A 155 16.68 -14.66 18.06
N LEU A 156 17.08 -15.76 18.67
CA LEU A 156 16.84 -17.09 18.13
C LEU A 156 15.53 -17.61 18.69
N VAL A 157 14.58 -17.92 17.81
CA VAL A 157 13.27 -18.45 18.15
C VAL A 157 13.19 -19.88 17.65
N GLU A 158 12.86 -20.82 18.53
CA GLU A 158 12.46 -22.18 18.18
C GLU A 158 10.99 -22.38 18.51
N ALA A 159 10.21 -22.79 17.52
CA ALA A 159 8.76 -22.89 17.64
C ALA A 159 8.23 -24.26 17.19
N PRO A 160 7.08 -24.71 17.72
CA PRO A 160 6.43 -25.94 17.27
C PRO A 160 6.02 -25.89 15.79
N ASP A 161 5.43 -24.76 15.36
CA ASP A 161 4.83 -24.58 14.04
C ASP A 161 4.90 -23.12 13.57
N ILE A 162 4.31 -22.86 12.39
CA ILE A 162 4.32 -21.54 11.73
C ILE A 162 3.46 -20.49 12.46
N TYR A 163 2.43 -20.89 13.21
CA TYR A 163 1.51 -19.97 13.89
C TYR A 163 2.19 -19.37 15.13
N HIS A 164 2.93 -20.23 15.83
CA HIS A 164 3.81 -19.84 16.92
C HIS A 164 4.92 -18.89 16.43
N LEU A 165 5.56 -19.19 15.28
CA LEU A 165 6.56 -18.29 14.68
C LEU A 165 5.97 -16.96 14.26
N ALA A 166 4.82 -16.95 13.57
CA ALA A 166 4.18 -15.71 13.13
C ALA A 166 3.83 -14.81 14.33
N SER A 167 3.38 -15.42 15.44
CA SER A 167 3.15 -14.71 16.71
C SER A 167 4.44 -14.08 17.25
N CYS A 168 5.55 -14.83 17.22
CA CYS A 168 6.86 -14.34 17.64
C CYS A 168 7.40 -13.23 16.74
N GLU A 169 7.32 -13.38 15.43
CA GLU A 169 7.70 -12.35 14.47
C GLU A 169 6.89 -11.08 14.69
N ALA A 170 5.56 -11.18 14.79
CA ALA A 170 4.68 -10.05 14.99
C ALA A 170 5.03 -9.26 16.26
N LEU A 171 5.12 -9.95 17.39
CA LEU A 171 5.42 -9.33 18.68
C LEU A 171 6.84 -8.76 18.73
N LEU A 172 7.86 -9.49 18.26
CA LEU A 172 9.25 -8.98 18.21
C LEU A 172 9.35 -7.73 17.34
N MET A 173 8.77 -7.76 16.15
CA MET A 173 8.80 -6.61 15.25
C MET A 173 8.10 -5.40 15.85
N VAL A 174 6.97 -5.60 16.55
CA VAL A 174 6.24 -4.52 17.24
C VAL A 174 7.08 -3.95 18.38
N MET A 175 7.57 -4.79 19.30
CA MET A 175 8.37 -4.37 20.45
C MET A 175 9.64 -3.62 20.04
N GLN A 176 10.26 -4.02 18.92
CA GLN A 176 11.51 -3.43 18.42
C GLN A 176 11.29 -2.31 17.40
N GLY A 177 10.03 -1.98 17.08
CA GLY A 177 9.71 -0.95 16.11
C GLY A 177 10.24 -1.24 14.69
N ILE A 178 10.33 -2.51 14.29
CA ILE A 178 10.85 -2.95 12.99
C ILE A 178 9.82 -2.67 11.89
N LYS A 179 9.80 -1.44 11.39
CA LYS A 179 8.83 -0.96 10.37
C LYS A 179 9.31 -1.21 8.94
N VAL A 180 9.38 -2.48 8.57
CA VAL A 180 9.83 -2.92 7.24
C VAL A 180 8.68 -3.33 6.31
N LEU A 181 7.48 -3.55 6.85
CA LEU A 181 6.30 -3.94 6.09
C LEU A 181 5.51 -2.71 5.61
N ARG A 182 4.93 -2.82 4.42
CA ARG A 182 3.97 -1.86 3.86
C ARG A 182 2.81 -2.60 3.21
N LEU A 183 1.60 -2.20 3.53
CA LEU A 183 0.40 -2.65 2.83
C LEU A 183 0.19 -1.77 1.59
N CYS A 184 0.16 -2.37 0.39
CA CYS A 184 -0.21 -1.62 -0.80
C CYS A 184 -1.74 -1.50 -0.89
N PRO A 185 -2.32 -0.29 -0.91
CA PRO A 185 -3.78 -0.11 -0.92
C PRO A 185 -4.45 -0.54 -2.23
N ARG A 186 -3.68 -0.76 -3.31
CA ARG A 186 -4.23 -1.18 -4.62
C ARG A 186 -4.31 -2.69 -4.78
N CYS A 187 -3.31 -3.43 -4.28
CA CYS A 187 -3.30 -4.89 -4.39
C CYS A 187 -3.52 -5.62 -3.07
N LEU A 188 -3.59 -4.90 -1.94
CA LEU A 188 -3.73 -5.44 -0.58
C LEU A 188 -2.69 -6.51 -0.23
N LYS A 189 -1.47 -6.37 -0.77
CA LYS A 189 -0.32 -7.23 -0.46
C LYS A 189 0.64 -6.52 0.47
N LEU A 190 1.34 -7.31 1.28
CA LEU A 190 2.41 -6.84 2.14
C LEU A 190 3.72 -6.82 1.37
N HIS A 191 4.40 -5.69 1.41
CA HIS A 191 5.65 -5.44 0.71
C HIS A 191 6.73 -4.95 1.65
N HIS A 192 7.97 -5.35 1.39
CA HIS A 192 9.15 -4.90 2.14
C HIS A 192 9.82 -3.64 1.54
N GLU A 193 9.10 -2.91 0.67
CA GLU A 193 9.64 -1.75 -0.04
C GLU A 193 9.70 -0.51 0.87
N ARG A 194 10.87 0.15 0.92
CA ARG A 194 11.08 1.33 1.79
C ARG A 194 10.40 2.61 1.29
N LYS A 195 10.06 2.72 -0.01
CA LYS A 195 9.70 4.01 -0.64
C LYS A 195 8.39 3.98 -1.42
N GLY A 196 7.46 4.84 -0.97
CA GLY A 196 6.21 5.16 -1.64
C GLY A 196 5.01 4.35 -1.14
N LEU A 197 3.82 4.83 -1.51
CA LEU A 197 2.54 4.28 -1.06
C LEU A 197 2.13 3.03 -1.86
N LEU A 198 2.34 3.07 -3.17
CA LEU A 198 2.06 1.94 -4.07
C LEU A 198 3.31 1.11 -4.26
N CYS A 199 3.14 -0.21 -4.29
CA CYS A 199 4.20 -1.13 -4.69
C CYS A 199 4.66 -0.82 -6.11
N ARG A 200 5.88 -1.24 -6.46
CA ARG A 200 6.47 -1.00 -7.78
C ARG A 200 5.55 -1.42 -8.93
N LYS A 201 4.87 -2.57 -8.82
CA LYS A 201 3.93 -3.07 -9.85
C LYS A 201 2.73 -2.13 -10.02
N CYS A 202 2.00 -1.86 -8.94
CA CYS A 202 0.82 -0.99 -8.94
C CYS A 202 1.15 0.46 -9.34
N ARG A 203 2.34 0.96 -8.98
CA ARG A 203 2.84 2.26 -9.43
C ARG A 203 3.04 2.27 -10.95
N GLY A 204 3.68 1.24 -11.48
CA GLY A 204 3.90 1.09 -12.92
C GLY A 204 2.60 0.93 -13.71
N GLU A 205 1.59 0.26 -13.16
CA GLU A 205 0.25 0.19 -13.77
C GLU A 205 -0.44 1.56 -13.77
N ARG A 206 -0.47 2.27 -12.64
CA ARG A 206 -1.03 3.62 -12.56
C ARG A 206 -0.35 4.60 -13.51
N GLU A 207 0.97 4.52 -13.65
CA GLU A 207 1.72 5.33 -14.62
C GLU A 207 1.38 4.96 -16.06
N ARG A 208 1.20 3.66 -16.36
CA ARG A 208 0.74 3.19 -17.67
C ARG A 208 -0.68 3.67 -17.96
N GLU A 209 -1.60 3.62 -17.01
CA GLU A 209 -2.95 4.19 -17.13
C GLU A 209 -2.90 5.70 -17.42
N LYS A 210 -2.13 6.47 -16.64
CA LYS A 210 -1.92 7.91 -16.89
C LYS A 210 -1.36 8.18 -18.29
N LYS A 211 -0.45 7.32 -18.78
CA LYS A 211 0.13 7.43 -20.12
C LYS A 211 -0.85 7.01 -21.22
N ARG A 212 -1.69 5.99 -20.99
CA ARG A 212 -2.76 5.53 -21.89
C ARG A 212 -3.88 6.56 -22.05
N VAL A 213 -4.18 7.33 -20.99
CA VAL A 213 -5.15 8.45 -21.02
C VAL A 213 -4.59 9.73 -21.69
N ARG A 214 -3.41 9.68 -22.33
CA ARG A 214 -2.94 10.76 -23.22
C ARG A 214 -3.67 10.66 -24.58
N THR A 215 -4.98 10.88 -24.57
CA THR A 215 -5.76 11.06 -25.79
C THR A 215 -5.17 12.21 -26.62
N PRO A 216 -5.28 12.18 -27.96
CA PRO A 216 -4.89 13.30 -28.82
C PRO A 216 -5.44 14.64 -28.31
N TRP A 217 -6.65 14.63 -27.77
CA TRP A 217 -7.31 15.75 -27.09
C TRP A 217 -6.51 16.32 -25.92
N ARG A 218 -6.08 15.44 -25.01
CA ARG A 218 -5.36 15.87 -23.81
C ARG A 218 -3.95 16.38 -24.14
N ARG A 219 -3.31 15.83 -25.19
CA ARG A 219 -2.04 16.37 -25.70
C ARG A 219 -2.22 17.78 -26.25
N PHE A 220 -3.27 18.00 -27.04
CA PHE A 220 -3.58 19.31 -27.60
C PHE A 220 -3.87 20.35 -26.52
N PHE A 221 -4.73 20.06 -25.53
CA PHE A 221 -4.99 21.01 -24.45
C PHE A 221 -3.76 21.30 -23.58
N ASN A 222 -2.89 20.32 -23.35
CA ASN A 222 -1.62 20.55 -22.67
C ASN A 222 -0.70 21.49 -23.46
N LEU A 223 -0.68 21.39 -24.80
CA LEU A 223 0.05 22.32 -25.66
C LEU A 223 -0.50 23.73 -25.54
N LEU A 224 -1.82 23.93 -25.57
CA LEU A 224 -2.44 25.24 -25.36
C LEU A 224 -2.07 25.86 -24.01
N ALA A 225 -2.09 25.06 -22.94
CA ALA A 225 -1.70 25.51 -21.60
C ALA A 225 -0.20 25.86 -21.51
N GLN A 226 0.65 25.24 -22.34
CA GLN A 226 2.07 25.55 -22.43
C GLN A 226 2.31 26.82 -23.26
N ASP A 227 1.57 27.02 -24.34
CA ASP A 227 1.63 28.23 -25.16
C ASP A 227 1.15 29.46 -24.38
N LYS A 228 0.10 29.32 -23.58
CA LYS A 228 -0.35 30.35 -22.61
C LYS A 228 0.78 30.78 -21.69
N ARG A 229 1.41 29.81 -21.03
CA ARG A 229 2.51 30.05 -20.07
C ARG A 229 3.73 30.69 -20.71
N ARG A 230 3.91 30.49 -22.02
CA ARG A 230 4.99 31.07 -22.81
C ARG A 230 4.61 32.40 -23.47
N GLY A 231 3.42 32.93 -23.20
CA GLY A 231 2.91 34.17 -23.80
C GLY A 231 2.65 34.07 -25.31
N LYS A 232 2.59 32.86 -25.88
CA LYS A 232 2.37 32.64 -27.31
C LYS A 232 0.91 32.75 -27.71
N LEU A 233 0.00 32.48 -26.77
CA LEU A 233 -1.44 32.57 -26.96
C LEU A 233 -2.10 33.27 -25.77
N THR A 234 -3.11 34.09 -26.03
CA THR A 234 -3.98 34.70 -25.00
C THR A 234 -5.07 33.73 -24.55
N GLU A 235 -5.79 34.08 -23.48
CA GLU A 235 -6.93 33.28 -23.01
C GLU A 235 -8.01 33.11 -24.09
N GLU A 236 -8.34 34.20 -24.80
CA GLU A 236 -9.38 34.20 -25.84
C GLU A 236 -8.99 33.29 -27.00
N GLN A 237 -7.71 33.29 -27.38
CA GLN A 237 -7.18 32.41 -28.43
C GLN A 237 -7.25 30.94 -28.03
N ILE A 238 -7.01 30.64 -26.75
CA ILE A 238 -7.11 29.28 -26.22
C ILE A 238 -8.56 28.81 -26.21
N ASP A 239 -9.49 29.67 -25.81
CA ASP A 239 -10.92 29.32 -25.78
C ASP A 239 -11.50 29.14 -27.19
N HIS A 240 -11.06 29.96 -28.15
CA HIS A 240 -11.35 29.74 -29.57
C HIS A 240 -10.84 28.37 -30.05
N LEU A 241 -9.57 28.03 -29.77
CA LEU A 241 -9.00 26.74 -30.17
C LEU A 241 -9.67 25.54 -29.47
N LYS A 242 -10.15 25.70 -28.23
CA LYS A 242 -10.99 24.68 -27.57
C LYS A 242 -12.34 24.52 -28.28
N LYS A 243 -12.96 25.61 -28.72
CA LYS A 243 -14.23 25.61 -29.44
C LYS A 243 -14.08 24.94 -30.81
N VAL A 244 -13.07 25.34 -31.59
CA VAL A 244 -12.74 24.72 -32.89
C VAL A 244 -12.48 23.21 -32.72
N ALA A 245 -11.75 22.81 -31.68
CA ALA A 245 -11.52 21.39 -31.43
C ALA A 245 -12.82 20.62 -31.21
N ARG A 246 -13.77 21.17 -30.43
CA ARG A 246 -15.09 20.58 -30.15
C ARG A 246 -16.00 20.50 -31.38
N GLU A 247 -16.00 21.53 -32.21
CA GLU A 247 -16.94 21.66 -33.33
C GLU A 247 -16.42 21.03 -34.63
N LYS A 248 -15.12 21.19 -34.92
CA LYS A 248 -14.49 20.79 -36.19
C LYS A 248 -13.47 19.67 -36.05
N GLY A 249 -13.16 19.28 -34.82
CA GLY A 249 -12.19 18.22 -34.53
C GLY A 249 -10.76 18.73 -34.31
N LEU A 250 -9.92 17.80 -33.85
CA LEU A 250 -8.58 18.07 -33.36
C LEU A 250 -7.58 18.53 -34.41
N GLU A 251 -7.65 18.00 -35.63
CA GLU A 251 -6.69 18.35 -36.69
C GLU A 251 -6.89 19.79 -37.16
N GLU A 252 -8.14 20.23 -37.26
CA GLU A 252 -8.47 21.61 -37.64
C GLU A 252 -8.03 22.60 -36.56
N ALA A 253 -8.23 22.26 -35.28
CA ALA A 253 -7.73 23.07 -34.17
C ALA A 253 -6.18 23.14 -34.12
N LYS A 254 -5.46 22.08 -34.53
CA LYS A 254 -3.99 22.11 -34.63
C LYS A 254 -3.50 23.00 -35.77
N LYS A 255 -4.14 22.95 -36.94
CA LYS A 255 -3.82 23.85 -38.05
C LYS A 255 -4.02 25.29 -37.63
N GLU A 256 -5.18 25.60 -37.05
CA GLU A 256 -5.53 26.96 -36.65
C GLU A 256 -4.61 27.51 -35.54
N ARG A 257 -4.24 26.67 -34.57
CA ARG A 257 -3.21 27.02 -33.58
C ARG A 257 -1.89 27.43 -34.25
N THR A 258 -1.46 26.68 -35.27
CA THR A 258 -0.20 26.95 -35.97
C THR A 258 -0.27 28.28 -36.71
N THR A 259 -1.40 28.58 -37.36
CA THR A 259 -1.67 29.88 -37.97
C THR A 259 -1.61 31.02 -36.96
N LEU A 260 -2.23 30.85 -35.78
CA LEU A 260 -2.24 31.88 -34.73
C LEU A 260 -0.85 32.16 -34.16
N ILE A 261 -0.01 31.13 -34.00
CA ILE A 261 1.36 31.28 -33.50
C ILE A 261 2.27 31.92 -34.56
N LEU A 262 2.08 31.63 -35.85
CA LEU A 262 2.93 32.14 -36.93
C LEU A 262 2.55 33.55 -37.39
N HIS A 263 1.25 33.88 -37.42
CA HIS A 263 0.75 35.10 -38.06
C HIS A 263 0.07 36.09 -37.08
N GLY A 264 -0.10 35.72 -35.81
CA GLY A 264 -0.92 36.47 -34.88
C GLY A 264 -2.40 36.43 -35.26
N PHE A 265 -3.29 36.83 -34.34
CA PHE A 265 -4.73 36.79 -34.58
C PHE A 265 -5.13 37.80 -35.67
N PRO A 266 -5.83 37.38 -36.75
CA PRO A 266 -6.46 38.32 -37.67
C PRO A 266 -7.62 38.99 -36.93
N GLY A 267 -7.37 40.17 -36.38
CA GLY A 267 -8.33 40.89 -35.55
C GLY A 267 -7.78 42.15 -34.86
N ARG A 268 -6.46 42.34 -34.81
CA ARG A 268 -5.84 43.62 -34.42
C ARG A 268 -5.45 44.46 -35.65
N LYS A 269 -6.44 44.88 -36.41
CA LYS A 269 -6.39 46.17 -37.10
C LYS A 269 -7.68 46.89 -36.71
N ASN A 270 -7.56 48.09 -36.12
CA ASN A 270 -8.64 49.04 -35.81
C ASN A 270 -9.19 49.11 -34.36
N ARG A 271 -8.34 49.10 -33.32
CA ARG A 271 -8.72 49.76 -32.05
C ARG A 271 -7.70 50.75 -31.48
N GLU A 272 -6.46 50.78 -31.98
CA GLU A 272 -5.45 51.76 -31.55
C GLU A 272 -5.32 52.97 -32.49
N ARG A 273 -6.15 53.07 -33.55
CA ARG A 273 -6.13 54.21 -34.50
C ARG A 273 -7.25 55.24 -34.29
N GLU A 274 -8.25 54.96 -33.46
CA GLU A 274 -9.36 55.90 -33.17
C GLU A 274 -9.17 56.69 -31.86
N SER A 275 -8.10 56.43 -31.10
CA SER A 275 -7.75 57.22 -29.90
C SER A 275 -6.70 58.29 -30.15
N ARG A 276 -6.37 58.58 -31.43
CA ARG A 276 -5.36 59.58 -31.83
C ARG A 276 -5.78 60.53 -32.96
N ASN A 277 -7.07 60.57 -33.33
CA ASN A 277 -7.62 61.64 -34.16
C ASN A 277 -8.76 62.33 -33.44
#